data_AF-A0A1Z9Q019-F1
#
_entry.id   AF-A0A1Z9Q019-F1
#
_cell.length_a   1.000
_cell.length_b   1.000
_cell.length_c   1.000
_cell.angle_alpha   90.00
_cell.angle_beta   90.00
_cell.angle_gamma   90.00
#
_symmetry.space_group_name_H-M   'P 1'
#
loop_
_entity.id
_entity.type
_entity.pdbx_description
1 polymer ?
#
loop_
_entity_poly.entity_id
_entity_poly.type
_entity_poly.pdbx_seq_one_letter_code
_entity_poly.pdbx_strand_id
1 'polypeptide(L)'
;MVFNRTGLVVAALLGSVASGVLASPASALERLVLRLPFLETSITINLSDDQSAEELIRSSPDLKDLQEASGGKLLGVLEQVFLAPLPVETKALLEGSTGQPLLEQALFAAASLVELEGVEVDPSGRMLTDALIRAEQAGQANVLGFLKQMPGEQASVDLSRVATIANRLKFNMEEGVALAKKGEAEASNPNLFQLRDRGWIRSEQMVSVNHRPDPLRVLVLQPKVDSNRRLAVISHGLWDDPESFEGWAEFLAAAGYTVLLPDHPGSDFQQQKAMLAGDRPPPGPEELRLRPLDISALLDAVQNQSLLGGQGLITDDVAVIGHSWGATTSLQMAGGTPVDRKLKSRCADVMDSERNISWVLQCSWLSGIDQAGISDARVKAVVAISPPLRLLFAPESADGLSAKILLVSGTRDWVVPSRPEAILPMRTSGASRFGHRLVLVEGADHFTLRSFAGEQQPAVVGPMLLAWLNDQLGVQGAVGFSTGGWGDDRLRLVDVTGQL
;
A
#
# COMPACT_ATOMS: atom_id res chain seq x y z
N MET A 1 -5.11 -87.56 5.66
CA MET A 1 -6.23 -88.30 6.27
C MET A 1 -7.29 -87.29 6.67
N VAL A 2 -8.51 -87.42 6.08
CA VAL A 2 -9.84 -87.18 6.70
C VAL A 2 -10.17 -85.73 7.11
N PHE A 3 -10.90 -84.96 6.26
CA PHE A 3 -12.35 -84.59 6.33
C PHE A 3 -12.67 -83.54 7.43
N ASN A 4 -13.58 -82.56 7.33
CA ASN A 4 -14.53 -82.05 6.32
C ASN A 4 -15.05 -80.66 6.77
N ARG A 5 -15.74 -79.98 5.85
CA ARG A 5 -16.47 -78.70 5.90
C ARG A 5 -17.49 -78.49 7.04
N THR A 6 -17.72 -77.22 7.38
CA THR A 6 -19.01 -76.46 7.53
C THR A 6 -18.63 -75.12 8.21
N GLY A 7 -18.97 -73.90 7.78
CA GLY A 7 -20.11 -73.38 7.04
C GLY A 7 -20.82 -72.39 7.96
N LEU A 8 -20.53 -71.08 7.89
CA LEU A 8 -21.54 -70.01 7.95
C LEU A 8 -20.90 -68.63 7.74
N VAL A 9 -21.45 -67.92 6.75
CA VAL A 9 -21.31 -66.48 6.54
C VAL A 9 -22.12 -65.77 7.63
N VAL A 10 -21.48 -64.87 8.38
CA VAL A 10 -22.21 -63.83 9.14
C VAL A 10 -21.61 -62.49 8.74
N ALA A 11 -22.36 -61.78 7.90
CA ALA A 11 -22.17 -60.38 7.63
C ALA A 11 -22.49 -59.58 8.90
N ALA A 12 -21.48 -58.99 9.53
CA ALA A 12 -21.67 -58.01 10.58
C ALA A 12 -21.77 -56.62 9.94
N LEU A 13 -23.00 -56.18 9.71
CA LEU A 13 -23.38 -54.79 9.54
C LEU A 13 -23.10 -54.06 10.85
N LEU A 14 -21.97 -53.37 10.95
CA LEU A 14 -21.77 -52.31 11.92
C LEU A 14 -22.01 -50.98 11.21
N GLY A 15 -23.23 -50.47 11.36
CA GLY A 15 -23.59 -49.12 10.99
C GLY A 15 -22.81 -48.14 11.84
N SER A 16 -21.74 -47.59 11.29
CA SER A 16 -21.19 -46.32 11.73
C SER A 16 -22.18 -45.24 11.30
N VAL A 17 -23.06 -44.85 12.23
CA VAL A 17 -23.79 -43.59 12.18
C VAL A 17 -22.72 -42.49 12.12
N ALA A 18 -22.47 -41.99 10.91
CA ALA A 18 -21.77 -40.75 10.73
C ALA A 18 -22.66 -39.67 11.36
N SER A 19 -22.31 -39.25 12.57
CA SER A 19 -22.75 -37.97 13.11
C SER A 19 -22.14 -36.89 12.23
N GLY A 20 -22.77 -36.65 11.08
CA GLY A 20 -22.61 -35.39 10.38
C GLY A 20 -23.06 -34.32 11.37
N VAL A 21 -22.12 -33.53 11.85
CA VAL A 21 -22.43 -32.19 12.32
C VAL A 21 -22.97 -31.48 11.08
N LEU A 22 -24.29 -31.53 10.92
CA LEU A 22 -25.00 -30.61 10.05
C LEU A 22 -24.71 -29.25 10.65
N ALA A 23 -23.74 -28.53 10.06
CA ALA A 23 -23.60 -27.11 10.31
C ALA A 23 -24.99 -26.50 10.07
N SER A 24 -25.64 -26.04 11.13
CA SER A 24 -26.87 -25.28 10.98
C SER A 24 -26.55 -24.09 10.07
N PRO A 25 -27.42 -23.74 9.10
CA PRO A 25 -27.22 -22.53 8.31
C PRO A 25 -27.07 -21.39 9.30
N ALA A 26 -25.94 -20.68 9.27
CA ALA A 26 -25.72 -19.53 10.12
C ALA A 26 -26.90 -18.57 9.92
N SER A 27 -27.52 -18.14 11.03
CA SER A 27 -28.66 -17.23 10.97
C SER A 27 -28.27 -15.97 10.20
N ALA A 28 -29.12 -15.58 9.26
CA ALA A 28 -29.06 -14.29 8.58
C ALA A 28 -29.05 -13.15 9.61
N LEU A 29 -28.31 -12.07 9.31
CA LEU A 29 -28.16 -10.93 10.19
C LEU A 29 -29.52 -10.33 10.53
N GLU A 30 -29.90 -10.34 11.80
CA GLU A 30 -31.24 -9.87 12.19
C GLU A 30 -31.29 -8.36 12.42
N ARG A 31 -30.19 -7.74 12.88
CA ARG A 31 -30.15 -6.33 13.29
C ARG A 31 -28.82 -5.65 12.91
N LEU A 32 -28.92 -4.39 12.49
CA LEU A 32 -27.80 -3.47 12.36
C LEU A 32 -27.96 -2.34 13.38
N VAL A 33 -26.95 -2.14 14.23
CA VAL A 33 -26.97 -1.15 15.32
C VAL A 33 -25.86 -0.13 15.12
N LEU A 34 -26.21 1.15 14.96
CA LEU A 34 -25.25 2.24 14.97
C LEU A 34 -25.17 2.81 16.39
N ARG A 35 -24.08 2.53 17.11
CA ARG A 35 -23.90 3.01 18.48
C ARG A 35 -23.33 4.43 18.45
N LEU A 36 -24.02 5.33 19.15
CA LEU A 36 -23.68 6.74 19.31
C LEU A 36 -23.38 7.02 20.80
N PRO A 37 -22.28 6.48 21.36
CA PRO A 37 -22.02 6.53 22.80
C PRO A 37 -21.90 7.95 23.35
N PHE A 38 -21.45 8.92 22.54
CA PHE A 38 -21.39 10.33 22.93
C PHE A 38 -22.76 10.97 23.18
N LEU A 39 -23.81 10.39 22.59
CA LEU A 39 -25.20 10.81 22.73
C LEU A 39 -25.99 9.85 23.62
N GLU A 40 -25.32 8.88 24.26
CA GLU A 40 -25.91 7.79 25.05
C GLU A 40 -27.09 7.10 24.34
N THR A 41 -27.00 6.99 23.00
CA THR A 41 -28.07 6.44 22.17
C THR A 41 -27.53 5.46 21.14
N SER A 42 -28.43 4.71 20.52
CA SER A 42 -28.13 3.79 19.44
C SER A 42 -29.29 3.82 18.44
N ILE A 43 -28.96 3.68 17.17
CA ILE A 43 -29.94 3.53 16.10
C ILE A 43 -30.02 2.06 15.76
N THR A 44 -31.20 1.46 15.90
CA THR A 44 -31.40 0.05 15.53
C THR A 44 -32.19 -0.07 14.24
N ILE A 45 -31.66 -0.87 13.31
CA ILE A 45 -32.30 -1.24 12.05
C ILE A 45 -32.51 -2.75 12.07
N ASN A 46 -33.76 -3.20 12.12
CA ASN A 46 -34.08 -4.62 12.02
C ASN A 46 -34.02 -5.03 10.54
N LEU A 47 -33.39 -6.15 10.21
CA LEU A 47 -33.12 -6.55 8.82
C LEU A 47 -34.05 -7.67 8.33
N SER A 48 -35.29 -7.73 8.83
CA SER A 48 -36.25 -8.80 8.51
C SER A 48 -36.39 -9.08 7.00
N ASP A 49 -36.44 -10.36 6.64
CA ASP A 49 -36.37 -10.83 5.24
C ASP A 49 -37.47 -10.22 4.35
N ASP A 50 -38.67 -9.98 4.89
CA ASP A 50 -39.86 -9.61 4.12
C ASP A 50 -40.06 -8.10 3.84
N GLN A 51 -39.18 -7.22 4.35
CA GLN A 51 -39.36 -5.76 4.22
C GLN A 51 -38.39 -5.14 3.20
N SER A 52 -38.91 -4.18 2.41
CA SER A 52 -38.12 -3.33 1.51
C SER A 52 -37.27 -2.31 2.27
N ALA A 53 -36.22 -1.77 1.65
CA ALA A 53 -35.35 -0.76 2.29
C ALA A 53 -36.15 0.46 2.81
N GLU A 54 -37.14 0.91 2.04
CA GLU A 54 -38.02 2.02 2.40
C GLU A 54 -38.92 1.67 3.61
N GLU A 55 -39.44 0.45 3.68
CA GLU A 55 -40.22 -0.04 4.82
C GLU A 55 -39.36 -0.22 6.07
N LEU A 56 -38.13 -0.73 5.93
CA LEU A 56 -37.16 -0.89 7.01
C LEU A 56 -36.79 0.46 7.65
N ILE A 57 -36.57 1.48 6.83
CA ILE A 57 -36.20 2.80 7.33
C ILE A 57 -37.41 3.51 7.98
N ARG A 58 -38.61 3.35 7.42
CA ARG A 58 -39.85 3.92 7.97
C ARG A 58 -40.35 3.20 9.23
N SER A 59 -40.03 1.93 9.40
CA SER A 59 -40.49 1.12 10.54
C SER A 59 -39.58 1.25 11.78
N SER A 60 -38.40 1.85 11.66
CA SER A 60 -37.51 2.13 12.79
C SER A 60 -37.88 3.45 13.49
N PRO A 61 -38.31 3.40 14.78
CA PRO A 61 -38.62 4.60 15.56
C PRO A 61 -37.43 5.56 15.65
N ASP A 62 -36.21 5.03 15.86
CA ASP A 62 -34.98 5.82 16.00
C ASP A 62 -34.64 6.59 14.72
N LEU A 63 -34.87 5.96 13.55
CA LEU A 63 -34.61 6.60 12.26
C LEU A 63 -35.62 7.71 11.96
N LYS A 64 -36.85 7.63 12.48
CA LYS A 64 -37.85 8.67 12.32
C LYS A 64 -37.44 9.97 13.02
N ASP A 65 -36.97 9.87 14.26
CA ASP A 65 -36.52 11.03 15.03
C ASP A 65 -35.28 11.69 14.38
N LEU A 66 -34.35 10.89 13.85
CA LEU A 66 -33.19 11.38 13.10
C LEU A 66 -33.54 11.95 11.72
N GLN A 67 -34.55 11.40 11.05
CA GLN A 67 -35.08 11.93 9.80
C GLN A 67 -35.66 13.33 10.02
N GLU A 68 -36.37 13.55 11.13
CA GLU A 68 -36.86 14.88 11.53
C GLU A 68 -35.70 15.83 11.87
N ALA A 69 -34.71 15.39 12.65
CA ALA A 69 -33.55 16.20 13.03
C ALA A 69 -32.62 16.56 11.86
N SER A 70 -32.51 15.70 10.85
CA SER A 70 -31.68 15.93 9.65
C SER A 70 -32.35 16.81 8.58
N GLY A 71 -33.55 17.33 8.85
CA GLY A 71 -34.34 18.09 7.87
C GLY A 71 -34.77 17.23 6.68
N GLY A 72 -35.00 15.93 6.90
CA GLY A 72 -35.50 15.00 5.91
C GLY A 72 -34.45 14.38 4.98
N LYS A 73 -33.15 14.66 5.18
CA LYS A 73 -32.08 14.22 4.26
C LYS A 73 -31.56 12.81 4.53
N LEU A 74 -31.72 12.30 5.75
CA LEU A 74 -31.14 11.02 6.16
C LEU A 74 -31.71 9.82 5.39
N LEU A 75 -33.04 9.76 5.21
CA LEU A 75 -33.73 8.70 4.48
C LEU A 75 -33.19 8.56 3.06
N GLY A 76 -33.04 9.67 2.34
CA GLY A 76 -32.53 9.64 0.97
C GLY A 76 -31.07 9.14 0.90
N VAL A 77 -30.25 9.43 1.90
CA VAL A 77 -28.87 8.92 1.98
C VAL A 77 -28.86 7.42 2.32
N LEU A 78 -29.68 6.98 3.27
CA LEU A 78 -29.78 5.56 3.65
C LEU A 78 -30.32 4.70 2.51
N GLU A 79 -31.35 5.16 1.80
CA GLU A 79 -31.86 4.47 0.60
C GLU A 79 -30.79 4.36 -0.49
N GLN A 80 -30.05 5.45 -0.75
CA GLN A 80 -28.95 5.42 -1.71
C GLN A 80 -27.87 4.41 -1.34
N VAL A 81 -27.53 4.30 -0.06
CA VAL A 81 -26.51 3.36 0.43
C VAL A 81 -27.03 1.92 0.41
N PHE A 82 -28.21 1.66 0.95
CA PHE A 82 -28.77 0.30 1.06
C PHE A 82 -29.17 -0.30 -0.28
N LEU A 83 -29.66 0.52 -1.21
CA LEU A 83 -30.03 0.10 -2.56
C LEU A 83 -28.88 0.24 -3.55
N ALA A 84 -27.70 0.70 -3.12
CA ALA A 84 -26.53 0.72 -3.97
C ALA A 84 -26.25 -0.72 -4.46
N PRO A 85 -26.19 -0.94 -5.79
CA PRO A 85 -25.86 -2.25 -6.31
C PRO A 85 -24.45 -2.63 -5.86
N LEU A 86 -24.28 -3.91 -5.50
CA LEU A 86 -22.95 -4.44 -5.25
C LEU A 86 -22.24 -4.56 -6.60
N PRO A 87 -21.04 -4.00 -6.76
CA PRO A 87 -20.32 -4.14 -8.03
C PRO A 87 -20.10 -5.63 -8.32
N VAL A 88 -20.43 -6.07 -9.54
CA VAL A 88 -20.28 -7.47 -9.98
C VAL A 88 -18.83 -7.93 -9.79
N GLU A 89 -17.92 -7.00 -10.02
CA GLU A 89 -16.48 -7.04 -9.80
C GLU A 89 -16.10 -7.40 -8.35
N THR A 90 -16.88 -6.96 -7.36
CA THR A 90 -16.59 -7.17 -5.93
C THR A 90 -16.72 -8.65 -5.55
N LYS A 91 -17.63 -9.38 -6.18
CA LYS A 91 -17.79 -10.82 -5.97
C LYS A 91 -16.60 -11.59 -6.52
N ALA A 92 -16.30 -11.39 -7.80
CA ALA A 92 -15.20 -12.08 -8.46
C ALA A 92 -13.85 -11.77 -7.79
N LEU A 93 -13.67 -10.51 -7.35
CA LEU A 93 -12.58 -10.10 -6.48
C LEU A 93 -12.52 -10.96 -5.21
N LEU A 94 -13.56 -10.96 -4.37
CA LEU A 94 -13.52 -11.65 -3.07
C LEU A 94 -13.39 -13.18 -3.21
N GLU A 95 -14.03 -13.79 -4.21
CA GLU A 95 -13.85 -15.21 -4.54
C GLU A 95 -12.39 -15.53 -4.91
N GLY A 96 -11.80 -14.77 -5.83
CA GLY A 96 -10.42 -14.95 -6.27
C GLY A 96 -9.36 -14.55 -5.23
N SER A 97 -9.75 -13.76 -4.23
CA SER A 97 -8.86 -13.17 -3.22
C SER A 97 -8.95 -13.83 -1.85
N THR A 98 -9.85 -14.78 -1.64
CA THR A 98 -10.06 -15.42 -0.34
C THR A 98 -8.75 -16.05 0.14
N GLY A 99 -8.32 -15.69 1.36
CA GLY A 99 -7.05 -16.14 1.95
C GLY A 99 -5.79 -15.41 1.46
N GLN A 100 -5.92 -14.33 0.68
CA GLN A 100 -4.78 -13.53 0.25
C GLN A 100 -4.37 -12.54 1.34
N PRO A 101 -3.08 -12.48 1.74
CA PRO A 101 -2.64 -11.68 2.89
C PRO A 101 -3.04 -10.21 2.85
N LEU A 102 -3.02 -9.56 1.67
CA LEU A 102 -3.43 -8.17 1.54
C LEU A 102 -4.93 -7.97 1.80
N LEU A 103 -5.78 -8.87 1.29
CA LEU A 103 -7.21 -8.84 1.57
C LEU A 103 -7.46 -9.14 3.05
N GLU A 104 -6.84 -10.18 3.61
CA GLU A 104 -7.01 -10.55 5.02
C GLU A 104 -6.69 -9.38 5.95
N GLN A 105 -5.60 -8.64 5.69
CA GLN A 105 -5.25 -7.47 6.48
C GLN A 105 -6.25 -6.32 6.32
N ALA A 106 -6.79 -6.09 5.12
CA ALA A 106 -7.82 -5.10 4.88
C ALA A 106 -9.12 -5.45 5.62
N LEU A 107 -9.53 -6.73 5.57
CA LEU A 107 -10.71 -7.23 6.28
C LEU A 107 -10.52 -7.19 7.79
N PHE A 108 -9.34 -7.55 8.28
CA PHE A 108 -9.00 -7.45 9.69
C PHE A 108 -9.00 -5.99 10.19
N ALA A 109 -8.59 -5.03 9.37
CA ALA A 109 -8.74 -3.61 9.67
C ALA A 109 -10.21 -3.19 9.69
N ALA A 110 -11.02 -3.60 8.70
CA ALA A 110 -12.44 -3.30 8.62
C ALA A 110 -13.25 -3.89 9.80
N ALA A 111 -12.92 -5.12 10.22
CA ALA A 111 -13.52 -5.79 11.37
C ALA A 111 -13.29 -5.03 12.70
N SER A 112 -12.30 -4.14 12.76
CA SER A 112 -12.14 -3.29 13.95
C SER A 112 -13.25 -2.23 14.10
N LEU A 113 -14.00 -1.94 13.03
CA LEU A 113 -15.11 -0.98 13.01
C LEU A 113 -16.48 -1.63 13.22
N VAL A 114 -16.60 -2.93 12.95
CA VAL A 114 -17.88 -3.66 12.96
C VAL A 114 -17.76 -4.82 13.94
N GLU A 115 -18.61 -4.83 14.97
CA GLU A 115 -18.76 -5.99 15.86
C GLU A 115 -19.91 -6.86 15.35
N LEU A 116 -19.63 -8.14 15.10
CA LEU A 116 -20.64 -9.15 14.78
C LEU A 116 -20.92 -9.99 16.02
N GLU A 117 -22.18 -10.02 16.46
CA GLU A 117 -22.66 -10.83 17.58
C GLU A 117 -23.16 -12.19 17.08
N GLY A 118 -22.84 -13.26 17.82
CA GLY A 118 -23.27 -14.63 17.51
C GLY A 118 -22.40 -15.37 16.48
N VAL A 119 -21.40 -14.72 15.88
CA VAL A 119 -20.53 -15.32 14.86
C VAL A 119 -19.08 -14.89 15.06
N GLU A 120 -18.16 -15.84 14.90
CA GLU A 120 -16.72 -15.54 14.87
C GLU A 120 -16.35 -14.92 13.52
N VAL A 121 -15.69 -13.77 13.55
CA VAL A 121 -15.31 -13.05 12.32
C VAL A 121 -14.27 -13.88 11.55
N ASP A 122 -14.59 -14.23 10.31
CA ASP A 122 -13.67 -14.90 9.40
C ASP A 122 -12.70 -13.89 8.75
N PRO A 123 -11.39 -13.95 9.06
CA PRO A 123 -10.41 -13.03 8.49
C PRO A 123 -10.07 -13.37 7.03
N SER A 124 -10.42 -14.56 6.53
CA SER A 124 -10.08 -15.01 5.17
C SER A 124 -10.95 -14.35 4.09
N GLY A 125 -12.10 -13.78 4.48
CA GLY A 125 -13.07 -13.16 3.58
C GLY A 125 -14.13 -14.11 3.02
N ARG A 126 -14.04 -15.42 3.29
CA ARG A 126 -15.02 -16.41 2.82
C ARG A 126 -16.44 -16.11 3.30
N MET A 127 -16.58 -15.66 4.55
CA MET A 127 -17.87 -15.22 5.09
C MET A 127 -18.52 -14.11 4.24
N LEU A 128 -17.74 -13.12 3.80
CA LEU A 128 -18.23 -12.01 2.97
C LEU A 128 -18.57 -12.51 1.57
N THR A 129 -17.72 -13.34 0.99
CA THR A 129 -17.94 -13.98 -0.31
C THR A 129 -19.25 -14.78 -0.32
N ASP A 130 -19.46 -15.62 0.69
CA ASP A 130 -20.66 -16.45 0.80
C ASP A 130 -21.94 -15.61 0.97
N ALA A 131 -21.86 -14.51 1.72
CA ALA A 131 -22.98 -13.57 1.88
C ALA A 131 -23.32 -12.86 0.56
N LEU A 132 -22.31 -12.45 -0.23
CA LEU A 132 -22.51 -11.86 -1.56
C LEU A 132 -23.17 -12.84 -2.53
N ILE A 133 -22.68 -14.09 -2.57
CA ILE A 133 -23.25 -15.14 -3.41
C ILE A 133 -24.73 -15.37 -3.07
N ARG A 134 -25.06 -15.48 -1.78
CA ARG A 134 -26.46 -15.66 -1.35
C ARG A 134 -27.33 -14.46 -1.69
N ALA A 135 -26.81 -13.23 -1.56
CA ALA A 135 -27.56 -12.01 -1.86
C ALA A 135 -27.93 -11.93 -3.35
N GLU A 136 -27.00 -12.31 -4.22
CA GLU A 136 -27.24 -12.43 -5.66
C GLU A 136 -28.24 -13.55 -5.98
N GLN A 137 -28.08 -14.74 -5.39
CA GLN A 137 -29.00 -15.87 -5.57
C GLN A 137 -30.44 -15.53 -5.12
N ALA A 138 -30.58 -14.65 -4.12
CA ALA A 138 -31.85 -14.13 -3.65
C ALA A 138 -32.41 -12.98 -4.52
N GLY A 139 -31.72 -12.57 -5.58
CA GLY A 139 -32.12 -11.45 -6.45
C GLY A 139 -31.94 -10.06 -5.81
N GLN A 140 -31.16 -9.97 -4.73
CA GLN A 140 -30.90 -8.75 -3.96
C GLN A 140 -29.39 -8.41 -3.96
N ALA A 141 -28.80 -8.23 -5.14
CA ALA A 141 -27.39 -7.84 -5.30
C ALA A 141 -27.14 -6.34 -4.96
N ASN A 142 -27.52 -5.92 -3.76
CA ASN A 142 -27.31 -4.59 -3.21
C ASN A 142 -26.85 -4.67 -1.75
N VAL A 143 -26.39 -3.55 -1.18
CA VAL A 143 -25.84 -3.51 0.19
C VAL A 143 -26.82 -4.11 1.21
N LEU A 144 -28.12 -3.83 1.10
CA LEU A 144 -29.11 -4.40 2.01
C LEU A 144 -29.25 -5.92 1.88
N GLY A 145 -29.33 -6.45 0.66
CA GLY A 145 -29.38 -7.90 0.44
C GLY A 145 -28.13 -8.59 0.94
N PHE A 146 -26.96 -7.98 0.77
CA PHE A 146 -25.71 -8.46 1.38
C PHE A 146 -25.78 -8.48 2.90
N LEU A 147 -26.22 -7.39 3.54
CA LEU A 147 -26.35 -7.33 4.99
C LEU A 147 -27.31 -8.40 5.51
N LYS A 148 -28.45 -8.64 4.85
CA LYS A 148 -29.38 -9.73 5.20
C LYS A 148 -28.73 -11.11 5.12
N GLN A 149 -27.80 -11.30 4.19
CA GLN A 149 -27.13 -12.59 3.99
C GLN A 149 -25.86 -12.77 4.82
N MET A 150 -25.40 -11.73 5.52
CA MET A 150 -24.30 -11.86 6.48
C MET A 150 -24.73 -12.75 7.64
N PRO A 151 -23.86 -13.64 8.13
CA PRO A 151 -24.17 -14.43 9.31
C PRO A 151 -24.04 -13.58 10.58
N GLY A 152 -24.94 -13.78 11.55
CA GLY A 152 -24.90 -13.10 12.85
C GLY A 152 -26.28 -12.80 13.41
N GLU A 153 -26.35 -12.44 14.69
CA GLU A 153 -27.58 -11.91 15.29
C GLU A 153 -27.64 -10.38 15.12
N GLN A 154 -26.49 -9.72 15.29
CA GLN A 154 -26.39 -8.27 15.26
C GLN A 154 -25.03 -7.83 14.71
N ALA A 155 -25.04 -6.89 13.76
CA ALA A 155 -23.87 -6.12 13.41
C ALA A 155 -23.96 -4.77 14.11
N SER A 156 -22.89 -4.34 14.77
CA SER A 156 -22.86 -3.02 15.39
C SER A 156 -21.65 -2.21 14.97
N VAL A 157 -21.88 -0.95 14.63
CA VAL A 157 -20.84 0.02 14.30
C VAL A 157 -20.78 1.04 15.42
N ASP A 158 -19.65 1.08 16.12
CA ASP A 158 -19.41 2.05 17.20
C ASP A 158 -18.73 3.29 16.65
N LEU A 159 -19.45 4.42 16.59
CA LEU A 159 -18.90 5.67 16.06
C LEU A 159 -17.77 6.26 16.93
N SER A 160 -17.63 5.85 18.19
CA SER A 160 -16.45 6.23 18.99
C SER A 160 -15.15 5.60 18.48
N ARG A 161 -15.23 4.43 17.83
CA ARG A 161 -14.08 3.79 17.16
C ARG A 161 -13.64 4.60 15.95
N VAL A 162 -14.58 5.18 15.20
CA VAL A 162 -14.28 6.10 14.09
C VAL A 162 -13.53 7.34 14.60
N ALA A 163 -14.01 7.94 15.70
CA ALA A 163 -13.32 9.06 16.34
C ALA A 163 -11.91 8.66 16.83
N THR A 164 -11.76 7.44 17.35
CA THR A 164 -10.45 6.90 17.77
C THR A 164 -9.48 6.78 16.60
N ILE A 165 -9.91 6.25 15.45
CA ILE A 165 -9.09 6.16 14.24
C ILE A 165 -8.71 7.56 13.74
N ALA A 166 -9.67 8.50 13.70
CA ALA A 166 -9.40 9.87 13.29
C ALA A 166 -8.36 10.55 14.22
N ASN A 167 -8.47 10.34 15.53
CA ASN A 167 -7.51 10.85 16.50
C ASN A 167 -6.12 10.20 16.37
N ARG A 168 -6.05 8.88 16.10
CA ARG A 168 -4.77 8.20 15.82
C ARG A 168 -4.11 8.74 14.55
N LEU A 169 -4.89 8.91 13.48
CA LEU A 169 -4.38 9.49 12.24
C LEU A 169 -3.86 10.92 12.46
N LYS A 170 -4.63 11.74 13.19
CA LYS A 170 -4.20 13.08 13.59
C LYS A 170 -2.87 13.03 14.35
N PHE A 171 -2.77 12.18 15.38
CA PHE A 171 -1.54 11.98 16.15
C PHE A 171 -0.34 11.54 15.27
N ASN A 172 -0.57 10.68 14.29
CA ASN A 172 0.46 10.21 13.35
C ASN A 172 0.96 11.31 12.38
N MET A 173 0.23 12.41 12.22
CA MET A 173 0.60 13.52 11.33
C MET A 173 1.07 14.79 12.08
N GLU A 174 0.58 15.02 13.30
CA GLU A 174 0.79 16.25 14.07
C GLU A 174 2.27 16.63 14.23
N GLU A 175 3.12 15.65 14.56
CA GLU A 175 4.54 15.90 14.75
C GLU A 175 5.24 16.33 13.45
N GLY A 176 4.92 15.69 12.32
CA GLY A 176 5.49 16.07 11.03
C GLY A 176 5.09 17.49 10.61
N VAL A 177 3.82 17.87 10.84
CA VAL A 177 3.35 19.25 10.63
C VAL A 177 4.13 20.23 11.52
N ALA A 178 4.32 19.90 12.80
CA ALA A 178 5.05 20.76 13.73
C ALA A 178 6.52 20.96 13.32
N LEU A 179 7.21 19.88 12.94
CA LEU A 179 8.62 19.92 12.49
C LEU A 179 8.79 20.72 11.19
N ALA A 180 7.91 20.50 10.21
CA ALA A 180 7.97 21.24 8.94
C ALA A 180 7.69 22.74 9.13
N LYS A 181 6.76 23.11 10.01
CA LYS A 181 6.47 24.52 10.34
C LYS A 181 7.61 25.22 11.06
N LYS A 182 8.32 24.50 11.94
CA LYS A 182 9.46 25.03 12.69
C LYS A 182 10.72 25.15 11.84
N GLY A 183 10.91 24.23 10.89
CA GLY A 183 12.08 24.22 10.02
C GLY A 183 12.04 25.29 8.94
N GLU A 184 13.24 25.63 8.47
CA GLU A 184 13.41 26.51 7.32
C GLU A 184 13.20 25.70 6.03
N ALA A 185 12.39 26.25 5.12
CA ALA A 185 12.20 25.64 3.81
C ALA A 185 13.46 25.86 2.98
N GLU A 186 13.88 24.82 2.27
CA GLU A 186 15.01 24.93 1.36
C GLU A 186 14.70 25.94 0.24
N ALA A 187 15.68 26.76 -0.12
CA ALA A 187 15.51 27.73 -1.18
C ALA A 187 15.37 27.04 -2.55
N SER A 188 14.54 27.60 -3.42
CA SER A 188 14.45 27.19 -4.82
C SER A 188 15.62 27.77 -5.63
N ASN A 189 16.06 27.03 -6.65
CA ASN A 189 17.04 27.51 -7.62
C ASN A 189 16.44 27.51 -9.04
N PRO A 190 16.13 28.69 -9.60
CA PRO A 190 15.56 28.81 -10.95
C PRO A 190 16.38 28.12 -12.04
N ASN A 191 17.71 28.05 -11.89
CA ASN A 191 18.59 27.43 -12.88
C ASN A 191 18.39 25.91 -12.98
N LEU A 192 17.96 25.25 -11.89
CA LEU A 192 17.66 23.81 -11.93
C LEU A 192 16.41 23.52 -12.77
N PHE A 193 15.44 24.43 -12.79
CA PHE A 193 14.23 24.28 -13.60
C PHE A 193 14.49 24.53 -15.09
N GLN A 194 15.48 25.35 -15.42
CA GLN A 194 15.93 25.57 -16.81
C GLN A 194 16.58 24.32 -17.44
N LEU A 195 16.98 23.32 -16.64
CA LEU A 195 17.56 22.08 -17.17
C LEU A 195 16.63 21.38 -18.16
N ARG A 196 15.30 21.54 -18.03
CA ARG A 196 14.32 20.96 -18.94
C ARG A 196 14.56 21.32 -20.41
N ASP A 197 15.13 22.49 -20.68
CA ASP A 197 15.41 22.95 -22.05
C ASP A 197 16.45 22.07 -22.77
N ARG A 198 17.22 21.28 -22.02
CA ARG A 198 18.19 20.30 -22.56
C ARG A 198 17.50 19.08 -23.16
N GLY A 199 16.29 18.78 -22.69
CA GLY A 199 15.43 17.70 -23.21
C GLY A 199 15.96 16.28 -22.96
N TRP A 200 15.11 15.32 -23.30
CA TRP A 200 15.34 13.88 -23.12
C TRP A 200 14.76 13.08 -24.29
N ILE A 201 15.13 11.80 -24.35
CA ILE A 201 14.58 10.81 -25.28
C ILE A 201 13.86 9.76 -24.45
N ARG A 202 12.58 9.53 -24.74
CA ARG A 202 11.76 8.48 -24.13
C ARG A 202 11.74 7.26 -25.05
N SER A 203 11.96 6.08 -24.48
CA SER A 203 11.76 4.80 -25.17
C SER A 203 11.23 3.75 -24.21
N GLU A 204 10.69 2.66 -24.74
CA GLU A 204 10.20 1.53 -23.96
C GLU A 204 10.95 0.28 -24.39
N GLN A 205 11.34 -0.55 -23.41
CA GLN A 205 12.10 -1.78 -23.61
C GLN A 205 11.40 -2.93 -22.90
N MET A 206 11.55 -4.14 -23.43
CA MET A 206 11.11 -5.38 -22.78
C MET A 206 12.34 -6.17 -22.36
N VAL A 207 12.46 -6.49 -21.08
CA VAL A 207 13.63 -7.16 -20.50
C VAL A 207 13.22 -8.48 -19.88
N SER A 208 13.65 -9.59 -20.48
CA SER A 208 13.39 -10.91 -19.92
C SER A 208 14.17 -11.14 -18.63
N VAL A 209 13.48 -11.62 -17.60
CA VAL A 209 14.07 -11.96 -16.29
C VAL A 209 13.65 -13.35 -15.86
N ASN A 210 14.46 -14.01 -15.03
CA ASN A 210 14.26 -15.43 -14.70
C ASN A 210 13.21 -15.67 -13.60
N HIS A 211 12.85 -14.63 -12.83
CA HIS A 211 11.94 -14.72 -11.68
C HIS A 211 10.52 -14.24 -11.96
N ARG A 212 10.24 -13.76 -13.17
CA ARG A 212 8.91 -13.38 -13.66
C ARG A 212 8.54 -14.25 -14.88
N PRO A 213 7.26 -14.60 -15.08
CA PRO A 213 6.84 -15.39 -16.23
C PRO A 213 6.89 -14.59 -17.55
N ASP A 214 6.60 -13.28 -17.48
CA ASP A 214 6.60 -12.36 -18.61
C ASP A 214 7.79 -11.39 -18.51
N PRO A 215 8.31 -10.88 -19.65
CA PRO A 215 9.34 -9.86 -19.63
C PRO A 215 8.91 -8.58 -18.91
N LEU A 216 9.84 -7.92 -18.22
CA LEU A 216 9.61 -6.63 -17.60
C LEU A 216 9.50 -5.55 -18.68
N ARG A 217 8.40 -4.81 -18.67
CA ARG A 217 8.30 -3.53 -19.37
C ARG A 217 9.15 -2.51 -18.63
N VAL A 218 10.00 -1.78 -19.34
CA VAL A 218 10.87 -0.76 -18.77
C VAL A 218 10.74 0.50 -19.59
N LEU A 219 10.25 1.55 -18.95
CA LEU A 219 10.34 2.87 -19.53
C LEU A 219 11.75 3.43 -19.33
N VAL A 220 12.33 3.97 -20.39
CA VAL A 220 13.69 4.51 -20.37
C VAL A 220 13.67 5.97 -20.81
N LEU A 221 14.21 6.84 -19.95
CA LEU A 221 14.51 8.23 -20.29
C LEU A 221 16.02 8.43 -20.36
N GLN A 222 16.49 8.91 -21.51
CA GLN A 222 17.90 9.21 -21.75
C GLN A 222 18.10 10.71 -21.95
N PRO A 223 19.25 11.26 -21.54
CA PRO A 223 19.57 12.66 -21.82
C PRO A 223 19.73 12.87 -23.32
N LYS A 224 19.15 13.93 -23.87
CA LYS A 224 19.32 14.26 -25.30
C LYS A 224 20.72 14.84 -25.59
N VAL A 225 21.28 15.54 -24.61
CA VAL A 225 22.60 16.16 -24.65
C VAL A 225 23.32 15.95 -23.31
N ASP A 226 24.65 16.08 -23.31
CA ASP A 226 25.47 16.16 -22.09
C ASP A 226 25.22 15.03 -21.06
N SER A 227 25.18 13.78 -21.53
CA SER A 227 25.09 12.62 -20.65
C SER A 227 26.22 12.61 -19.62
N ASN A 228 25.86 12.44 -18.34
CA ASN A 228 26.82 12.24 -17.25
C ASN A 228 27.14 10.75 -17.04
N ARG A 229 26.58 9.86 -17.87
CA ARG A 229 26.71 8.39 -17.83
C ARG A 229 26.22 7.72 -16.53
N ARG A 230 25.60 8.46 -15.60
CA ARG A 230 25.04 7.92 -14.37
C ARG A 230 23.67 7.30 -14.63
N LEU A 231 23.33 6.33 -13.79
CA LEU A 231 22.10 5.56 -13.88
C LEU A 231 21.24 5.77 -12.63
N ALA A 232 19.94 5.97 -12.84
CA ALA A 232 18.94 5.95 -11.79
C ALA A 232 17.82 4.98 -12.15
N VAL A 233 17.24 4.33 -11.15
CA VAL A 233 16.03 3.51 -11.29
C VAL A 233 14.91 4.11 -10.45
N ILE A 234 13.71 4.24 -10.99
CA ILE A 234 12.52 4.70 -10.27
C ILE A 234 11.52 3.56 -10.17
N SER A 235 11.20 3.13 -8.94
CA SER A 235 10.21 2.10 -8.66
C SER A 235 8.89 2.72 -8.19
N HIS A 236 7.80 2.36 -8.87
CA HIS A 236 6.45 2.87 -8.60
C HIS A 236 5.84 2.30 -7.30
N GLY A 237 4.66 2.77 -6.89
CA GLY A 237 3.92 2.24 -5.75
C GLY A 237 3.13 0.95 -6.05
N LEU A 238 2.36 0.48 -5.07
CA LEU A 238 1.36 -0.57 -5.27
C LEU A 238 0.27 -0.07 -6.23
N TRP A 239 -0.08 -0.88 -7.24
CA TRP A 239 -1.12 -0.59 -8.23
C TRP A 239 -0.93 0.72 -9.00
N ASP A 240 0.33 1.09 -9.13
CA ASP A 240 0.79 2.25 -9.88
C ASP A 240 1.61 1.77 -11.08
N ASP A 241 1.95 2.69 -11.97
CA ASP A 241 2.76 2.41 -13.17
C ASP A 241 3.96 3.37 -13.26
N PRO A 242 5.00 3.04 -14.06
CA PRO A 242 6.11 3.94 -14.38
C PRO A 242 5.69 5.36 -14.77
N GLU A 243 4.60 5.49 -15.51
CA GLU A 243 4.00 6.73 -16.01
C GLU A 243 3.75 7.79 -14.92
N SER A 244 3.39 7.37 -13.70
CA SER A 244 3.12 8.27 -12.57
C SER A 244 4.34 9.02 -12.05
N PHE A 245 5.53 8.61 -12.48
CA PHE A 245 6.81 9.15 -12.05
C PHE A 245 7.68 9.63 -13.21
N GLU A 246 7.12 9.69 -14.42
CA GLU A 246 7.86 10.17 -15.59
C GLU A 246 8.39 11.58 -15.39
N GLY A 247 7.64 12.49 -14.75
CA GLY A 247 8.12 13.85 -14.47
C GLY A 247 9.36 13.91 -13.58
N TRP A 248 9.58 12.91 -12.71
CA TRP A 248 10.83 12.76 -11.96
C TRP A 248 11.98 12.35 -12.90
N ALA A 249 11.71 11.39 -13.76
CA ALA A 249 12.68 10.90 -14.75
C ALA A 249 13.02 11.96 -15.80
N GLU A 250 12.06 12.76 -16.26
CA GLU A 250 12.26 13.88 -17.18
C GLU A 250 13.25 14.88 -16.58
N PHE A 251 13.06 15.23 -15.31
CA PHE A 251 13.94 16.17 -14.62
C PHE A 251 15.37 15.64 -14.51
N LEU A 252 15.52 14.37 -14.10
CA LEU A 252 16.83 13.73 -13.97
C LEU A 252 17.52 13.52 -15.34
N ALA A 253 16.76 13.14 -16.36
CA ALA A 253 17.27 12.95 -17.72
C ALA A 253 17.72 14.27 -18.35
N ALA A 254 16.96 15.34 -18.16
CA ALA A 254 17.37 16.68 -18.57
C ALA A 254 18.67 17.14 -17.85
N ALA A 255 18.91 16.64 -16.64
CA ALA A 255 20.14 16.87 -15.88
C ALA A 255 21.33 15.97 -16.31
N GLY A 256 21.13 15.03 -17.23
CA GLY A 256 22.19 14.19 -17.79
C GLY A 256 22.15 12.72 -17.38
N TYR A 257 21.21 12.29 -16.53
CA TYR A 257 21.08 10.90 -16.08
C TYR A 257 20.36 10.04 -17.11
N THR A 258 20.76 8.77 -17.23
CA THR A 258 19.87 7.75 -17.81
C THR A 258 18.99 7.20 -16.70
N VAL A 259 17.67 7.17 -16.92
CA VAL A 259 16.67 6.76 -15.93
C VAL A 259 15.88 5.58 -16.46
N LEU A 260 15.79 4.52 -15.64
CA LEU A 260 14.97 3.34 -15.89
C LEU A 260 13.77 3.35 -14.95
N LEU A 261 12.59 3.06 -15.46
CA LEU A 261 11.38 2.91 -14.67
C LEU A 261 10.79 1.52 -15.00
N PRO A 262 11.17 0.47 -14.25
CA PRO A 262 10.55 -0.84 -14.40
C PRO A 262 9.08 -0.77 -14.05
N ASP A 263 8.28 -1.45 -14.84
CA ASP A 263 7.03 -2.01 -14.40
C ASP A 263 7.29 -3.19 -13.45
N HIS A 264 6.40 -3.45 -12.50
CA HIS A 264 6.48 -4.55 -11.54
C HIS A 264 5.26 -5.46 -11.68
N PRO A 265 5.27 -6.40 -12.65
CA PRO A 265 4.12 -7.23 -12.97
C PRO A 265 3.65 -8.02 -11.75
N GLY A 266 2.38 -7.91 -11.37
CA GLY A 266 1.85 -8.55 -10.17
C GLY A 266 1.59 -7.59 -9.01
N SER A 267 2.08 -6.35 -9.11
CA SER A 267 1.69 -5.24 -8.23
C SER A 267 1.60 -3.89 -8.97
N ASP A 268 1.46 -3.94 -10.29
CA ASP A 268 1.28 -2.84 -11.23
C ASP A 268 -0.22 -2.47 -11.41
N PHE A 269 -0.51 -1.43 -12.19
CA PHE A 269 -1.89 -1.04 -12.48
C PHE A 269 -2.65 -2.11 -13.28
N GLN A 270 -1.95 -2.89 -14.13
CA GLN A 270 -2.58 -4.00 -14.86
C GLN A 270 -3.04 -5.09 -13.89
N GLN A 271 -2.24 -5.43 -12.87
CA GLN A 271 -2.68 -6.33 -11.83
C GLN A 271 -3.88 -5.77 -11.06
N GLN A 272 -3.92 -4.46 -10.76
CA GLN A 272 -5.10 -3.87 -10.11
C GLN A 272 -6.37 -4.05 -10.94
N LYS A 273 -6.31 -3.78 -12.24
CA LYS A 273 -7.46 -3.95 -13.15
C LYS A 273 -7.90 -5.41 -13.21
N ALA A 274 -6.96 -6.35 -13.36
CA ALA A 274 -7.25 -7.78 -13.36
C ALA A 274 -7.84 -8.23 -12.01
N MET A 275 -7.35 -7.69 -10.91
CA MET A 275 -7.84 -7.97 -9.57
C MET A 275 -9.27 -7.46 -9.37
N LEU A 276 -9.55 -6.22 -9.76
CA LEU A 276 -10.90 -5.66 -9.70
C LEU A 276 -11.86 -6.42 -10.63
N ALA A 277 -11.39 -6.91 -11.78
CA ALA A 277 -12.19 -7.79 -12.64
C ALA A 277 -12.40 -9.21 -12.07
N GLY A 278 -11.67 -9.59 -11.01
CA GLY A 278 -11.67 -10.93 -10.43
C GLY A 278 -10.86 -11.97 -11.20
N ASP A 279 -10.08 -11.55 -12.20
CA ASP A 279 -9.23 -12.43 -13.01
C ASP A 279 -7.97 -12.88 -12.27
N ARG A 280 -7.55 -12.12 -11.24
CA ARG A 280 -6.35 -12.40 -10.44
C ARG A 280 -6.57 -12.05 -8.96
N PRO A 281 -5.90 -12.75 -8.04
CA PRO A 281 -5.84 -12.31 -6.65
C PRO A 281 -5.06 -10.99 -6.50
N PRO A 282 -5.24 -10.27 -5.38
CA PRO A 282 -4.40 -9.16 -4.94
C PRO A 282 -2.91 -9.54 -4.91
N PRO A 283 -2.01 -8.56 -4.93
CA PRO A 283 -0.58 -8.82 -4.89
C PRO A 283 -0.20 -9.64 -3.66
N GLY A 284 0.55 -10.71 -3.89
CA GLY A 284 0.98 -11.61 -2.85
C GLY A 284 2.21 -11.12 -2.09
N PRO A 285 2.55 -11.78 -0.97
CA PRO A 285 3.69 -11.43 -0.13
C PRO A 285 5.04 -11.55 -0.85
N GLU A 286 5.13 -12.36 -1.91
CA GLU A 286 6.31 -12.56 -2.74
C GLU A 286 6.80 -11.29 -3.45
N GLU A 287 5.94 -10.29 -3.63
CA GLU A 287 6.32 -9.01 -4.22
C GLU A 287 7.38 -8.27 -3.41
N LEU A 288 7.44 -8.52 -2.08
CA LEU A 288 8.50 -7.97 -1.24
C LEU A 288 9.89 -8.43 -1.70
N ARG A 289 10.01 -9.63 -2.27
CA ARG A 289 11.24 -10.18 -2.85
C ARG A 289 11.38 -9.87 -4.34
N LEU A 290 10.30 -10.01 -5.11
CA LEU A 290 10.36 -9.94 -6.57
C LEU A 290 10.69 -8.52 -7.07
N ARG A 291 10.18 -7.47 -6.43
CA ARG A 291 10.42 -6.08 -6.87
C ARG A 291 11.89 -5.65 -6.77
N PRO A 292 12.62 -5.95 -5.68
CA PRO A 292 14.08 -5.78 -5.67
C PRO A 292 14.81 -6.57 -6.75
N LEU A 293 14.39 -7.82 -7.03
CA LEU A 293 15.00 -8.64 -8.07
C LEU A 293 14.78 -8.08 -9.47
N ASP A 294 13.61 -7.47 -9.72
CA ASP A 294 13.35 -6.75 -10.97
C ASP A 294 14.43 -5.68 -11.19
N ILE A 295 14.73 -4.87 -10.16
CA ILE A 295 15.75 -3.82 -10.22
C ILE A 295 17.15 -4.43 -10.45
N SER A 296 17.57 -5.42 -9.65
CA SER A 296 18.88 -6.05 -9.83
C SER A 296 19.05 -6.66 -11.22
N ALA A 297 18.01 -7.31 -11.75
CA ALA A 297 18.05 -7.88 -13.10
C ALA A 297 18.15 -6.81 -14.20
N LEU A 298 17.52 -5.65 -14.03
CA LEU A 298 17.71 -4.52 -14.94
C LEU A 298 19.13 -3.98 -14.91
N LEU A 299 19.70 -3.83 -13.71
CA LEU A 299 21.09 -3.39 -13.57
C LEU A 299 22.06 -4.41 -14.19
N ASP A 300 21.80 -5.71 -14.04
CA ASP A 300 22.55 -6.77 -14.72
C ASP A 300 22.45 -6.65 -16.25
N ALA A 301 21.25 -6.38 -16.77
CA ALA A 301 21.01 -6.20 -18.19
C ALA A 301 21.76 -4.97 -18.77
N VAL A 302 21.86 -3.88 -18.00
CA VAL A 302 22.69 -2.72 -18.41
C VAL A 302 24.17 -3.06 -18.34
N GLN A 303 24.62 -3.70 -17.25
CA GLN A 303 26.03 -4.05 -17.04
C GLN A 303 26.54 -5.04 -18.09
N ASN A 304 25.72 -6.01 -18.50
CA ASN A 304 26.05 -6.97 -19.55
C ASN A 304 25.77 -6.44 -20.98
N GLN A 305 25.35 -5.18 -21.11
CA GLN A 305 25.07 -4.49 -22.37
C GLN A 305 23.92 -5.08 -23.20
N SER A 306 23.09 -5.96 -22.65
CA SER A 306 21.88 -6.43 -23.31
C SER A 306 20.75 -5.39 -23.30
N LEU A 307 20.78 -4.45 -22.34
CA LEU A 307 19.98 -3.24 -22.29
C LEU A 307 20.88 -2.01 -22.44
N LEU A 308 20.53 -1.10 -23.37
CA LEU A 308 21.27 0.16 -23.59
C LEU A 308 22.77 -0.03 -23.92
N GLY A 309 23.10 -1.08 -24.67
CA GLY A 309 24.47 -1.37 -25.11
C GLY A 309 25.13 -0.19 -25.84
N GLY A 310 26.43 -0.01 -25.63
CA GLY A 310 27.23 1.06 -26.26
C GLY A 310 27.08 2.45 -25.64
N GLN A 311 26.18 2.64 -24.66
CA GLN A 311 25.99 3.93 -23.97
C GLN A 311 27.08 4.21 -22.90
N GLY A 312 27.85 3.19 -22.52
CA GLY A 312 28.92 3.32 -21.53
C GLY A 312 28.42 3.72 -20.13
N LEU A 313 27.24 3.30 -19.71
CA LEU A 313 26.70 3.70 -18.40
C LEU A 313 27.58 3.19 -17.25
N ILE A 314 27.69 3.99 -16.18
CA ILE A 314 28.39 3.61 -14.95
C ILE A 314 27.41 2.80 -14.11
N THR A 315 27.66 1.50 -13.97
CA THR A 315 26.75 0.57 -13.28
C THR A 315 27.16 0.25 -11.85
N ASP A 316 28.32 0.68 -11.38
CA ASP A 316 28.80 0.38 -10.02
C ASP A 316 28.38 1.45 -8.98
N ASP A 317 27.83 2.57 -9.46
CA ASP A 317 27.37 3.72 -8.68
C ASP A 317 25.97 4.15 -9.15
N VAL A 318 24.95 3.43 -8.69
CA VAL A 318 23.55 3.59 -9.14
C VAL A 318 22.70 4.21 -8.04
N ALA A 319 21.72 5.01 -8.45
CA ALA A 319 20.67 5.49 -7.56
C ALA A 319 19.36 4.72 -7.74
N VAL A 320 18.63 4.49 -6.64
CA VAL A 320 17.27 3.95 -6.68
C VAL A 320 16.32 4.89 -5.94
N ILE A 321 15.28 5.32 -6.63
CA ILE A 321 14.22 6.18 -6.10
C ILE A 321 12.95 5.33 -6.05
N GLY A 322 12.17 5.47 -4.99
CA GLY A 322 10.96 4.69 -4.82
C GLY A 322 9.84 5.49 -4.17
N HIS A 323 8.60 5.21 -4.57
CA HIS A 323 7.38 5.71 -3.93
C HIS A 323 6.61 4.57 -3.27
N SER A 324 6.12 4.75 -2.06
CA SER A 324 5.27 3.76 -1.37
C SER A 324 5.91 2.36 -1.34
N TRP A 325 5.31 1.32 -1.95
CA TRP A 325 5.94 -0.01 -2.10
C TRP A 325 7.29 0.03 -2.84
N GLY A 326 7.44 0.90 -3.83
CA GLY A 326 8.72 1.16 -4.49
C GLY A 326 9.74 1.79 -3.54
N ALA A 327 9.29 2.56 -2.54
CA ALA A 327 10.16 3.09 -1.50
C ALA A 327 10.64 1.97 -0.55
N THR A 328 9.76 1.05 -0.13
CA THR A 328 10.17 -0.17 0.59
C THR A 328 11.16 -1.00 -0.25
N THR A 329 10.92 -1.09 -1.56
CA THR A 329 11.83 -1.76 -2.50
C THR A 329 13.20 -1.08 -2.53
N SER A 330 13.26 0.25 -2.67
CA SER A 330 14.53 0.99 -2.70
C SER A 330 15.31 0.89 -1.38
N LEU A 331 14.61 0.81 -0.25
CA LEU A 331 15.22 0.55 1.06
C LEU A 331 15.86 -0.84 1.16
N GLN A 332 15.26 -1.87 0.54
CA GLN A 332 15.89 -3.19 0.44
C GLN A 332 17.15 -3.15 -0.44
N MET A 333 17.09 -2.44 -1.57
CA MET A 333 18.25 -2.25 -2.45
C MET A 333 19.43 -1.61 -1.71
N ALA A 334 19.19 -0.76 -0.72
CA ALA A 334 20.19 -0.15 0.15
C ALA A 334 20.81 -1.08 1.21
N GLY A 335 20.42 -2.37 1.24
CA GLY A 335 20.86 -3.31 2.28
C GLY A 335 19.88 -3.44 3.45
N GLY A 336 18.71 -2.81 3.38
CA GLY A 336 17.67 -2.99 4.39
C GLY A 336 17.10 -4.41 4.35
N THR A 337 17.16 -5.14 5.45
CA THR A 337 16.53 -6.47 5.57
C THR A 337 15.24 -6.36 6.38
N PRO A 338 14.07 -6.64 5.77
CA PRO A 338 12.82 -6.76 6.52
C PRO A 338 12.91 -7.87 7.57
N VAL A 339 12.39 -7.64 8.77
CA VAL A 339 12.38 -8.62 9.87
C VAL A 339 10.98 -8.74 10.50
N ASP A 340 10.65 -9.94 10.94
CA ASP A 340 9.32 -10.29 11.46
C ASP A 340 9.10 -9.93 12.95
N ARG A 341 10.17 -9.53 13.67
CA ARG A 341 10.21 -9.48 15.16
C ARG A 341 9.05 -8.72 15.80
N LYS A 342 8.63 -7.61 15.19
CA LYS A 342 7.50 -6.79 15.67
C LYS A 342 6.24 -6.99 14.84
N LEU A 343 6.38 -7.52 13.63
CA LEU A 343 5.29 -7.67 12.69
C LEU A 343 4.26 -8.68 13.23
N LYS A 344 4.71 -9.87 13.67
CA LYS A 344 3.81 -10.95 14.11
C LYS A 344 2.90 -10.55 15.27
N SER A 345 3.44 -9.87 16.29
CA SER A 345 2.66 -9.46 17.47
C SER A 345 1.86 -8.18 17.25
N ARG A 346 2.42 -7.20 16.50
CA ARG A 346 1.74 -5.92 16.30
C ARG A 346 0.65 -5.98 15.22
N CYS A 347 0.85 -6.75 14.15
CA CYS A 347 -0.18 -6.89 13.11
C CYS A 347 -1.51 -7.43 13.66
N ALA A 348 -1.49 -8.17 14.77
CA ALA A 348 -2.68 -8.68 15.46
C ALA A 348 -3.30 -7.66 16.44
N ASP A 349 -2.60 -6.58 16.82
CA ASP A 349 -3.11 -5.58 17.76
C ASP A 349 -3.84 -4.46 17.02
N VAL A 350 -5.16 -4.59 16.92
CA VAL A 350 -6.02 -3.59 16.29
C VAL A 350 -6.12 -2.27 17.06
N MET A 351 -5.72 -2.26 18.33
CA MET A 351 -5.81 -1.10 19.22
C MET A 351 -4.49 -0.35 19.38
N ASP A 352 -3.41 -0.81 18.74
CA ASP A 352 -2.12 -0.11 18.76
C ASP A 352 -2.28 1.35 18.30
N SER A 353 -1.69 2.27 19.07
CA SER A 353 -1.79 3.71 18.85
C SER A 353 -1.07 4.20 17.59
N GLU A 354 -0.07 3.46 17.10
CA GLU A 354 0.65 3.77 15.86
C GLU A 354 -0.03 3.16 14.62
N ARG A 355 -1.06 2.32 14.82
CA ARG A 355 -1.76 1.65 13.71
C ARG A 355 -2.35 2.67 12.75
N ASN A 356 -2.06 2.46 11.47
CA ASN A 356 -2.51 3.30 10.37
C ASN A 356 -2.64 2.43 9.09
N ILE A 357 -3.04 3.02 7.97
CA ILE A 357 -3.31 2.27 6.73
C ILE A 357 -2.06 1.56 6.20
N SER A 358 -0.87 2.12 6.40
CA SER A 358 0.41 1.48 6.01
C SER A 358 0.60 0.11 6.66
N TRP A 359 -0.07 -0.17 7.78
CA TRP A 359 0.05 -1.47 8.45
C TRP A 359 -0.60 -2.58 7.62
N VAL A 360 -1.70 -2.29 6.92
CA VAL A 360 -2.30 -3.26 5.99
C VAL A 360 -1.27 -3.67 4.94
N LEU A 361 -0.54 -2.68 4.42
CA LEU A 361 0.53 -2.88 3.44
C LEU A 361 1.74 -3.62 4.01
N GLN A 362 2.18 -3.28 5.22
CA GLN A 362 3.35 -3.90 5.84
C GLN A 362 3.06 -5.34 6.30
N CYS A 363 1.89 -5.55 6.91
CA CYS A 363 1.46 -6.85 7.42
C CYS A 363 1.09 -7.83 6.30
N SER A 364 0.71 -7.36 5.10
CA SER A 364 0.44 -8.25 3.97
C SER A 364 1.69 -9.00 3.48
N TRP A 365 2.89 -8.53 3.83
CA TRP A 365 4.14 -9.22 3.50
C TRP A 365 4.61 -10.24 4.55
N LEU A 366 3.86 -10.41 5.66
CA LEU A 366 4.32 -11.20 6.81
C LEU A 366 4.77 -12.61 6.44
N SER A 367 4.06 -13.30 5.55
CA SER A 367 4.37 -14.66 5.12
C SER A 367 5.50 -14.76 4.08
N GLY A 368 5.92 -13.64 3.48
CA GLY A 368 7.02 -13.57 2.50
C GLY A 368 8.31 -12.96 3.04
N ILE A 369 8.31 -12.49 4.29
CA ILE A 369 9.38 -11.69 4.86
C ILE A 369 10.73 -12.44 4.92
N ASP A 370 10.70 -13.76 5.15
CA ASP A 370 11.90 -14.60 5.24
C ASP A 370 12.60 -14.79 3.88
N GLN A 371 11.93 -14.42 2.78
CA GLN A 371 12.51 -14.47 1.42
C GLN A 371 12.92 -13.08 0.92
N ALA A 372 12.72 -12.03 1.73
CA ALA A 372 13.00 -10.64 1.38
C ALA A 372 14.48 -10.26 1.66
N GLY A 373 14.78 -8.95 1.63
CA GLY A 373 16.11 -8.43 1.97
C GLY A 373 17.13 -8.54 0.84
N ILE A 374 16.64 -8.56 -0.41
CA ILE A 374 17.50 -8.52 -1.59
C ILE A 374 18.12 -7.12 -1.70
N SER A 375 19.44 -7.06 -1.55
CA SER A 375 20.26 -5.86 -1.69
C SER A 375 21.11 -5.90 -2.94
N ASP A 376 21.54 -4.75 -3.43
CA ASP A 376 22.46 -4.68 -4.57
C ASP A 376 23.63 -3.75 -4.28
N ALA A 377 24.85 -4.29 -4.32
CA ALA A 377 26.06 -3.56 -3.94
C ALA A 377 26.36 -2.37 -4.87
N ARG A 378 25.79 -2.34 -6.08
CA ARG A 378 25.90 -1.22 -7.04
C ARG A 378 25.12 0.01 -6.61
N VAL A 379 24.12 -0.15 -5.74
CA VAL A 379 23.27 0.94 -5.29
C VAL A 379 23.97 1.71 -4.18
N LYS A 380 24.21 3.01 -4.41
CA LYS A 380 24.93 3.92 -3.49
C LYS A 380 24.07 5.05 -2.96
N ALA A 381 23.01 5.40 -3.68
CA ALA A 381 22.09 6.47 -3.33
C ALA A 381 20.66 5.95 -3.37
N VAL A 382 19.89 6.20 -2.31
CA VAL A 382 18.46 5.86 -2.26
C VAL A 382 17.63 7.07 -1.88
N VAL A 383 16.51 7.25 -2.56
CA VAL A 383 15.42 8.12 -2.11
C VAL A 383 14.17 7.28 -1.89
N ALA A 384 13.59 7.36 -0.70
CA ALA A 384 12.39 6.62 -0.33
C ALA A 384 11.28 7.62 0.03
N ILE A 385 10.32 7.78 -0.88
CA ILE A 385 9.21 8.74 -0.77
C ILE A 385 7.96 8.03 -0.25
N SER A 386 7.42 8.52 0.85
CA SER A 386 6.28 7.92 1.57
C SER A 386 6.44 6.42 1.82
N PRO A 387 7.51 5.96 2.50
CA PRO A 387 7.81 4.53 2.63
C PRO A 387 7.02 3.83 3.75
N PRO A 388 6.27 2.76 3.46
CA PRO A 388 5.91 1.78 4.49
C PRO A 388 7.21 1.15 5.02
N LEU A 389 7.59 1.45 6.26
CA LEU A 389 8.92 1.13 6.79
C LEU A 389 8.93 0.69 8.25
N ARG A 390 8.11 1.30 9.11
CA ARG A 390 8.26 1.24 10.59
C ARG A 390 8.27 -0.17 11.17
N LEU A 391 7.45 -1.06 10.61
CA LEU A 391 7.29 -2.43 11.08
C LEU A 391 8.34 -3.35 10.46
N LEU A 392 8.75 -3.08 9.22
CA LEU A 392 9.59 -3.96 8.44
C LEU A 392 11.06 -3.90 8.84
N PHE A 393 11.61 -2.71 9.06
CA PHE A 393 13.04 -2.55 9.28
C PHE A 393 13.36 -2.24 10.75
N ALA A 394 14.33 -2.97 11.30
CA ALA A 394 14.79 -2.75 12.67
C ALA A 394 15.57 -1.42 12.76
N PRO A 395 15.33 -0.55 13.76
CA PRO A 395 16.08 0.71 13.90
C PRO A 395 17.60 0.51 13.92
N GLU A 396 18.07 -0.61 14.46
CA GLU A 396 19.50 -0.93 14.57
C GLU A 396 20.15 -1.26 13.21
N SER A 397 19.37 -1.49 12.14
CA SER A 397 19.91 -1.83 10.83
C SER A 397 20.51 -0.63 10.08
N ALA A 398 20.36 0.60 10.59
CA ALA A 398 20.78 1.81 9.89
C ALA A 398 22.31 1.90 9.65
N ASP A 399 23.14 1.35 10.53
CA ASP A 399 24.61 1.32 10.37
C ASP A 399 25.06 0.33 9.28
N GLY A 400 24.25 -0.69 9.00
CA GLY A 400 24.57 -1.77 8.05
C GLY A 400 24.23 -1.48 6.59
N LEU A 401 23.69 -0.29 6.29
CA LEU A 401 23.20 0.04 4.94
C LEU A 401 24.35 0.37 3.99
N SER A 402 24.30 -0.19 2.78
CA SER A 402 25.32 0.00 1.74
C SER A 402 25.16 1.33 0.97
N ALA A 403 23.97 1.94 1.03
CA ALA A 403 23.64 3.18 0.35
C ALA A 403 23.24 4.29 1.33
N LYS A 404 23.41 5.56 0.93
CA LYS A 404 22.85 6.68 1.66
C LYS A 404 21.38 6.87 1.29
N ILE A 405 20.53 6.85 2.31
CA ILE A 405 19.08 7.04 2.20
C ILE A 405 18.68 8.49 2.49
N LEU A 406 17.88 9.04 1.58
CA LEU A 406 17.02 10.21 1.82
C LEU A 406 15.57 9.72 1.96
N LEU A 407 15.01 9.86 3.16
CA LEU A 407 13.59 9.68 3.40
C LEU A 407 12.85 10.97 3.03
N VAL A 408 11.69 10.84 2.39
CA VAL A 408 10.82 11.97 2.06
C VAL A 408 9.40 11.62 2.49
N SER A 409 8.73 12.51 3.21
CA SER A 409 7.36 12.26 3.67
C SER A 409 6.51 13.52 3.65
N GLY A 410 5.27 13.40 3.15
CA GLY A 410 4.28 14.47 3.19
C GLY A 410 3.68 14.62 4.58
N THR A 411 3.52 15.87 5.06
CA THR A 411 2.95 16.09 6.40
C THR A 411 1.44 15.83 6.48
N ARG A 412 0.77 15.61 5.35
CA ARG A 412 -0.65 15.24 5.24
C ARG A 412 -0.84 13.86 4.60
N ASP A 413 0.21 13.05 4.54
CA ASP A 413 0.12 11.68 4.07
C ASP A 413 -0.71 10.86 5.06
N TRP A 414 -1.92 10.48 4.65
CA TRP A 414 -2.86 9.72 5.47
C TRP A 414 -2.76 8.21 5.23
N VAL A 415 -2.03 7.79 4.18
CA VAL A 415 -1.80 6.38 3.84
C VAL A 415 -0.54 5.89 4.55
N VAL A 416 0.54 6.66 4.46
CA VAL A 416 1.86 6.38 5.04
C VAL A 416 2.33 7.61 5.83
N PRO A 417 1.78 7.82 7.04
CA PRO A 417 1.99 9.05 7.80
C PRO A 417 3.43 9.20 8.28
N SER A 418 3.92 10.45 8.26
CA SER A 418 5.30 10.79 8.60
C SER A 418 5.75 10.30 9.98
N ARG A 419 4.89 10.26 11.02
CA ARG A 419 5.36 9.91 12.37
C ARG A 419 5.77 8.45 12.52
N PRO A 420 4.90 7.43 12.37
CA PRO A 420 5.46 6.11 12.55
C PRO A 420 6.44 5.81 11.42
N GLU A 421 6.20 6.25 10.19
CA GLU A 421 6.88 5.67 9.03
C GLU A 421 8.22 6.33 8.68
N ALA A 422 8.44 7.62 8.99
CA ALA A 422 9.68 8.31 8.64
C ALA A 422 10.40 8.92 9.86
N ILE A 423 9.66 9.64 10.71
CA ILE A 423 10.21 10.38 11.86
C ILE A 423 10.73 9.43 12.94
N LEU A 424 9.91 8.47 13.40
CA LEU A 424 10.33 7.55 14.47
C LEU A 424 11.54 6.71 14.06
N PRO A 425 11.60 6.11 12.85
CA PRO A 425 12.77 5.37 12.40
C PRO A 425 14.02 6.24 12.33
N MET A 426 13.92 7.46 11.79
CA MET A 426 15.03 8.40 11.72
C MET A 426 15.56 8.76 13.12
N ARG A 427 14.65 9.05 14.05
CA ARG A 427 14.98 9.41 15.44
C ARG A 427 15.59 8.25 16.24
N THR A 428 15.02 7.06 16.12
CA THR A 428 15.36 5.93 17.01
C THR A 428 16.57 5.12 16.53
N SER A 429 16.88 5.17 15.24
CA SER A 429 18.04 4.47 14.66
C SER A 429 19.36 5.23 14.79
N GLY A 430 19.31 6.55 15.01
CA GLY A 430 20.49 7.42 14.88
C GLY A 430 20.98 7.57 13.42
N ALA A 431 20.13 7.26 12.43
CA ALA A 431 20.43 7.26 11.00
C ALA A 431 21.13 8.53 10.49
N SER A 432 20.86 9.70 11.09
CA SER A 432 21.52 10.97 10.76
C SER A 432 23.05 10.92 10.87
N ARG A 433 23.58 10.16 11.85
CA ARG A 433 25.03 9.98 12.09
C ARG A 433 25.71 9.21 10.97
N PHE A 434 24.95 8.37 10.27
CA PHE A 434 25.43 7.61 9.11
C PHE A 434 25.22 8.34 7.79
N GLY A 435 24.84 9.63 7.83
CA GLY A 435 24.66 10.46 6.64
C GLY A 435 23.30 10.32 5.97
N HIS A 436 22.35 9.60 6.57
CA HIS A 436 20.97 9.57 6.08
C HIS A 436 20.26 10.90 6.39
N ARG A 437 19.21 11.20 5.63
CA ARG A 437 18.44 12.45 5.77
C ARG A 437 16.94 12.20 5.72
N LEU A 438 16.17 13.11 6.31
CA LEU A 438 14.71 13.14 6.23
C LEU A 438 14.24 14.54 5.84
N VAL A 439 13.55 14.62 4.70
CA VAL A 439 12.85 15.82 4.25
C VAL A 439 11.34 15.65 4.45
N LEU A 440 10.71 16.64 5.08
CA LEU A 440 9.25 16.74 5.12
C LEU A 440 8.77 17.72 4.06
N VAL A 441 7.71 17.34 3.33
CA VAL A 441 7.04 18.22 2.37
C VAL A 441 5.73 18.71 2.99
N GLU A 442 5.70 20.00 3.36
CA GLU A 442 4.57 20.59 4.06
C GLU A 442 3.31 20.58 3.17
N GLY A 443 2.22 20.02 3.70
CA GLY A 443 0.94 19.97 3.02
C GLY A 443 0.76 18.84 2.01
N ALA A 444 1.84 18.18 1.58
CA ALA A 444 1.75 17.05 0.66
C ALA A 444 1.08 15.83 1.29
N ASP A 445 0.24 15.15 0.51
CA ASP A 445 -0.30 13.83 0.84
C ASP A 445 0.48 12.69 0.13
N HIS A 446 -0.05 11.47 0.18
CA HIS A 446 0.59 10.29 -0.41
C HIS A 446 0.82 10.39 -1.92
N PHE A 447 -0.02 11.15 -2.63
CA PHE A 447 -0.09 11.16 -4.09
C PHE A 447 0.41 12.47 -4.70
N THR A 448 0.43 13.55 -3.92
CA THR A 448 0.78 14.92 -4.34
C THR A 448 2.18 15.02 -4.97
N LEU A 449 3.11 14.14 -4.59
CA LEU A 449 4.50 14.22 -5.04
C LEU A 449 4.77 13.49 -6.35
N ARG A 450 3.79 12.75 -6.89
CA ARG A 450 3.84 12.17 -8.25
C ARG A 450 3.98 13.28 -9.28
N SER A 451 4.48 12.93 -10.47
CA SER A 451 4.57 13.86 -11.58
C SER A 451 4.60 13.07 -12.88
N PHE A 452 3.71 13.45 -13.79
CA PHE A 452 3.49 12.74 -15.05
C PHE A 452 4.28 13.36 -16.19
N ALA A 453 4.39 12.62 -17.30
CA ALA A 453 5.08 13.08 -18.50
C ALA A 453 4.47 14.39 -19.04
N GLY A 454 5.33 15.33 -19.44
CA GLY A 454 4.92 16.54 -20.12
C GLY A 454 4.14 17.56 -19.28
N GLU A 455 4.11 17.42 -17.96
CA GLU A 455 3.51 18.43 -17.08
C GLU A 455 4.16 19.82 -17.31
N GLN A 456 3.33 20.86 -17.32
CA GLN A 456 3.81 22.23 -17.57
C GLN A 456 4.83 22.66 -16.53
N GLN A 457 4.54 22.33 -15.26
CA GLN A 457 5.47 22.56 -14.16
C GLN A 457 6.29 21.29 -13.91
N PRO A 458 7.60 21.41 -13.63
CA PRO A 458 8.42 20.27 -13.27
C PRO A 458 7.94 19.60 -11.98
N ALA A 459 8.38 18.37 -11.76
CA ALA A 459 8.18 17.67 -10.50
C ALA A 459 8.68 18.51 -9.31
N VAL A 460 7.85 18.69 -8.28
CA VAL A 460 8.19 19.44 -7.05
C VAL A 460 9.46 18.90 -6.39
N VAL A 461 9.61 17.58 -6.35
CA VAL A 461 10.75 16.91 -5.73
C VAL A 461 11.95 16.76 -6.68
N GLY A 462 11.82 17.11 -7.96
CA GLY A 462 12.86 16.92 -8.98
C GLY A 462 14.22 17.53 -8.59
N PRO A 463 14.29 18.81 -8.20
CA PRO A 463 15.54 19.43 -7.75
C PRO A 463 16.19 18.71 -6.56
N MET A 464 15.39 18.31 -5.56
CA MET A 464 15.84 17.54 -4.39
C MET A 464 16.39 16.17 -4.77
N LEU A 465 15.68 15.43 -5.64
CA LEU A 465 16.13 14.13 -6.15
C LEU A 465 17.49 14.27 -6.83
N LEU A 466 17.62 15.24 -7.75
CA LEU A 466 18.87 15.51 -8.45
C LEU A 466 20.01 15.85 -7.50
N ALA A 467 19.76 16.76 -6.55
CA ALA A 467 20.77 17.23 -5.61
C ALA A 467 21.29 16.09 -4.70
N TRP A 468 20.39 15.23 -4.22
CA TRP A 468 20.78 14.04 -3.45
C TRP A 468 21.62 13.08 -4.29
N LEU A 469 21.16 12.76 -5.49
CA LEU A 469 21.86 11.85 -6.40
C LEU A 469 23.25 12.37 -6.77
N ASN A 470 23.39 13.68 -7.03
CA ASN A 470 24.68 14.28 -7.36
C ASN A 470 25.70 14.13 -6.21
N ASP A 471 25.29 14.40 -4.97
CA ASP A 471 26.16 14.26 -3.80
C ASP A 471 26.59 12.81 -3.59
N GLN A 472 25.63 11.89 -3.59
CA GLN A 472 25.91 10.49 -3.25
C GLN A 472 26.63 9.72 -4.35
N LEU A 473 26.49 10.15 -5.61
CA LEU A 473 27.19 9.56 -6.76
C LEU A 473 28.42 10.38 -7.20
N GLY A 474 28.79 11.43 -6.46
CA GLY A 474 29.99 12.22 -6.70
C GLY A 474 30.02 12.91 -8.08
N VAL A 475 28.91 13.51 -8.51
CA VAL A 475 28.83 14.26 -9.77
C VAL A 475 29.51 15.62 -9.60
N GLN A 476 30.70 15.78 -10.18
CA GLN A 476 31.53 16.97 -10.05
C GLN A 476 30.87 18.22 -10.66
N GLY A 477 30.89 19.34 -9.93
CA GLY A 477 30.40 20.64 -10.40
C GLY A 477 28.88 20.76 -10.53
N ALA A 478 28.11 19.76 -10.07
CA ALA A 478 26.66 19.79 -10.05
C ALA A 478 26.12 20.30 -8.69
N VAL A 479 24.86 20.75 -8.67
CA VAL A 479 24.20 21.15 -7.42
C VAL A 479 24.02 19.92 -6.53
N GLY A 480 24.45 20.04 -5.28
CA GLY A 480 24.40 19.00 -4.27
C GLY A 480 23.35 19.26 -3.20
N PHE A 481 22.89 18.20 -2.53
CA PHE A 481 21.95 18.32 -1.41
C PHE A 481 22.55 19.14 -0.26
N SER A 482 23.82 18.92 0.04
CA SER A 482 24.59 19.64 1.06
C SER A 482 24.85 21.11 0.74
N THR A 483 24.78 21.50 -0.53
CA THR A 483 24.95 22.90 -0.96
C THR A 483 23.67 23.73 -0.92
N GLY A 484 22.51 23.09 -0.71
CA GLY A 484 21.20 23.75 -0.73
C GLY A 484 20.74 24.14 -2.13
N GLY A 485 19.65 24.91 -2.20
CA GLY A 485 19.06 25.41 -3.45
C GLY A 485 18.19 24.38 -4.20
N TRP A 486 17.80 23.30 -3.53
CA TRP A 486 17.01 22.20 -4.12
C TRP A 486 15.52 22.23 -3.73
N GLY A 487 15.06 23.32 -3.11
CA GLY A 487 13.66 23.52 -2.77
C GLY A 487 12.77 23.87 -3.97
N ASP A 488 11.50 24.13 -3.69
CA ASP A 488 10.47 24.50 -4.66
C ASP A 488 9.60 25.62 -4.10
N ASP A 489 9.13 26.53 -4.96
CA ASP A 489 8.31 27.67 -4.52
C ASP A 489 6.84 27.30 -4.26
N ARG A 490 6.38 26.15 -4.76
CA ARG A 490 4.98 25.72 -4.66
C ARG A 490 4.70 24.97 -3.35
N LEU A 491 5.67 24.17 -2.90
CA LEU A 491 5.58 23.40 -1.66
C LEU A 491 6.87 23.57 -0.86
N ARG A 492 6.72 23.72 0.46
CA ARG A 492 7.85 23.86 1.37
C ARG A 492 8.48 22.49 1.63
N LEU A 493 9.70 22.29 1.15
CA LEU A 493 10.53 21.13 1.47
C LEU A 493 11.47 21.51 2.61
N VAL A 494 11.47 20.74 3.68
CA VAL A 494 12.20 21.06 4.92
C VAL A 494 13.06 19.87 5.31
N ASP A 495 14.39 20.01 5.32
CA ASP A 495 15.27 19.02 5.95
C ASP A 495 15.11 19.10 7.48
N VAL A 496 14.46 18.10 8.05
CA VAL A 496 14.21 18.03 9.49
C VAL A 496 15.25 17.17 10.21
N THR A 497 16.27 16.67 9.52
CA THR A 497 17.25 15.73 10.09
C THR A 497 17.91 16.27 11.35
N GLY A 498 18.30 17.54 11.36
CA GLY A 498 18.94 18.18 12.52
C GLY A 498 18.00 18.44 13.72
N GLN A 499 16.70 18.25 13.54
CA GLN A 499 15.69 18.44 14.59
C GLN A 499 15.33 17.15 15.34
N LEU A 500 15.86 15.99 14.91
CA LEU A 500 15.41 14.67 15.35
C LEU A 500 16.30 13.98 16.36
#